data_AF-A0A433VEW9-F1
#
_entry.id   AF-A0A433VEW9-F1
#
_cell.length_a   1.000
_cell.length_b   1.000
_cell.length_c   1.000
_cell.angle_alpha   90.00
_cell.angle_beta   90.00
_cell.angle_gamma   90.00
#
_symmetry.space_group_name_H-M   'P 1'
#
loop_
_entity.id
_entity.type
_entity.pdbx_description
1 polymer ?
#
loop_
_entity_poly.entity_id
_entity_poly.type
_entity_poly.pdbx_seq_one_letter_code
_entity_poly.pdbx_strand_id
1 'polypeptide(L)'
;MEAEQRSKVINKAVAVAIMVLLLFAFGGKFILSYLDISFASLRVAGGLLLLLIALQMLQGDLDTPVVEQERDIAITPLALPLLAGPGTLTTVMLLMAESPSPHVSVIVGIIAAMFVTWLILRLANNIDKWIGAEGEVIITQLLGFLLAALAVQIGSEGIKGLFF
;
A
#
# COMPACT_ATOMS: atom_id res chain seq x y z
N MET A 1 -9.96 -9.67 20.00
CA MET A 1 -8.83 -8.84 20.48
C MET A 1 -9.35 -7.84 21.50
N GLU A 2 -8.68 -7.65 22.62
CA GLU A 2 -8.99 -6.53 23.51
C GLU A 2 -8.76 -5.21 22.74
N ALA A 3 -9.65 -4.22 22.91
CA ALA A 3 -9.60 -2.95 22.19
C ALA A 3 -8.24 -2.22 22.33
N GLU A 4 -7.55 -2.46 23.45
CA GLU A 4 -6.24 -1.91 23.74
C GLU A 4 -5.12 -2.59 22.93
N GLN A 5 -5.16 -3.91 22.76
CA GLN A 5 -4.22 -4.66 21.91
C GLN A 5 -4.36 -4.25 20.44
N ARG A 6 -5.59 -4.08 19.95
CA ARG A 6 -5.86 -3.63 18.56
C ARG A 6 -5.30 -2.23 18.29
N SER A 7 -5.48 -1.30 19.22
CA SER A 7 -4.95 0.07 19.10
C SER A 7 -3.43 0.12 19.06
N LYS A 8 -2.76 -0.72 19.88
CA LYS A 8 -1.29 -0.85 19.86
C LYS A 8 -0.78 -1.40 18.53
N VAL A 9 -1.46 -2.41 17.96
CA VAL A 9 -1.13 -2.97 16.65
C VAL A 9 -1.27 -1.93 15.54
N ILE A 10 -2.38 -1.18 15.50
CA ILE A 10 -2.62 -0.13 14.49
C ILE A 10 -1.53 0.95 14.56
N ASN A 11 -1.24 1.45 15.76
CA ASN A 11 -0.19 2.47 15.95
C ASN A 11 1.18 1.97 15.47
N LYS A 12 1.55 0.73 15.81
CA LYS A 12 2.82 0.14 15.38
C LYS A 12 2.87 -0.04 13.86
N ALA A 13 1.80 -0.53 13.24
CA ALA A 13 1.72 -0.72 11.79
C ALA A 13 1.88 0.60 11.03
N VAL A 14 1.15 1.65 11.46
CA VAL A 14 1.24 2.99 10.84
C VAL A 14 2.63 3.59 11.02
N ALA A 15 3.20 3.51 12.23
CA ALA A 15 4.53 4.04 12.50
C ALA A 15 5.62 3.38 11.63
N VAL A 16 5.56 2.06 11.50
CA VAL A 16 6.54 1.35 10.68
C VAL A 16 6.27 1.59 9.18
N ALA A 17 5.02 1.74 8.74
CA ALA A 17 4.71 2.10 7.35
C ALA A 17 5.25 3.50 7.00
N ILE A 18 5.07 4.49 7.88
CA ILE A 18 5.70 5.82 7.74
C ILE A 18 7.21 5.69 7.62
N MET A 19 7.85 4.90 8.49
CA MET A 19 9.30 4.70 8.47
C MET A 19 9.77 4.10 7.14
N VAL A 20 9.09 3.06 6.65
CA VAL A 20 9.40 2.41 5.36
C VAL A 20 9.21 3.40 4.20
N LEU A 21 8.09 4.13 4.17
CA LEU A 21 7.80 5.11 3.13
C LEU A 21 8.84 6.25 3.10
N LEU A 22 9.25 6.77 4.27
CA LEU A 22 10.30 7.79 4.36
C LEU A 22 11.65 7.22 3.92
N LEU A 23 12.00 6.00 4.33
CA LEU A 23 13.24 5.35 3.92
C LEU A 23 13.31 5.18 2.40
N PHE A 24 12.21 4.74 1.77
CA PHE A 24 12.15 4.63 0.31
C PHE A 24 12.02 5.97 -0.41
N ALA A 25 11.39 6.98 0.20
CA ALA A 25 11.37 8.33 -0.35
C ALA A 25 12.80 8.87 -0.50
N PHE A 26 13.59 8.87 0.58
CA PHE A 26 14.95 9.43 0.54
C PHE A 26 15.99 8.47 -0.06
N GLY A 27 15.89 7.17 0.25
CA GLY A 27 16.86 6.15 -0.12
C GLY A 27 16.53 5.39 -1.40
N GLY A 28 15.29 5.44 -1.89
CA GLY A 28 14.84 4.61 -3.00
C GLY A 28 15.60 4.86 -4.29
N LYS A 29 15.94 6.11 -4.61
CA LYS A 29 16.78 6.44 -5.77
C LYS A 29 18.17 5.81 -5.67
N PHE A 30 18.79 5.87 -4.49
CA PHE A 30 20.10 5.28 -4.25
C PHE A 30 20.06 3.75 -4.41
N ILE A 31 19.05 3.10 -3.81
CA ILE A 31 18.84 1.65 -3.92
C ILE A 31 18.65 1.24 -5.39
N LEU A 32 17.79 1.94 -6.13
CA LEU A 32 17.55 1.68 -7.55
C LEU A 32 18.82 1.83 -8.38
N SER A 33 19.59 2.91 -8.15
CA SER A 33 20.85 3.13 -8.88
C SER A 33 21.92 2.10 -8.54
N TYR A 34 21.95 1.59 -7.31
CA TYR A 34 22.90 0.54 -6.91
C TYR A 34 22.57 -0.82 -7.55
N LEU A 35 21.29 -1.08 -7.79
CA LEU A 35 20.80 -2.30 -8.43
C LEU A 35 20.69 -2.20 -9.97
N ASP A 36 21.05 -1.05 -10.56
CA ASP A 36 20.83 -0.72 -11.97
C ASP A 36 19.38 -0.92 -12.44
N ILE A 37 18.41 -0.63 -11.55
CA ILE A 37 16.98 -0.74 -11.84
C ILE A 37 16.43 0.64 -12.22
N SER A 38 15.75 0.72 -13.36
CA SER A 38 15.09 1.96 -13.78
C SER A 38 13.79 2.24 -13.02
N PHE A 39 13.42 3.52 -12.87
CA PHE A 39 12.10 3.89 -12.33
C PHE A 39 10.94 3.31 -13.15
N ALA A 40 11.13 3.17 -14.47
CA ALA A 40 10.16 2.57 -15.36
C ALA A 40 9.95 1.08 -15.04
N SER A 41 11.02 0.33 -14.78
CA SER A 41 10.95 -1.07 -14.33
C SER A 41 10.21 -1.21 -13.00
N LEU A 42 10.46 -0.29 -12.05
CA LEU A 42 9.75 -0.28 -10.77
C LEU A 42 8.24 -0.05 -10.96
N ARG A 43 7.84 0.87 -11.87
CA ARG A 43 6.42 1.08 -12.20
C ARG A 43 5.77 -0.18 -12.78
N VAL A 44 6.43 -0.87 -13.70
CA VAL A 44 5.91 -2.14 -14.25
C VAL A 44 5.73 -3.18 -13.15
N ALA A 45 6.74 -3.37 -12.29
CA ALA A 45 6.66 -4.31 -11.18
C ALA A 45 5.56 -3.95 -10.17
N GLY A 46 5.46 -2.67 -9.80
CA GLY A 46 4.43 -2.15 -8.91
C GLY A 46 3.01 -2.34 -9.48
N GLY A 47 2.84 -2.04 -10.77
CA GLY A 47 1.59 -2.29 -11.50
C GLY A 47 1.21 -3.77 -11.50
N LEU A 48 2.15 -4.69 -11.77
CA LEU A 48 1.89 -6.13 -11.73
C LEU A 48 1.45 -6.62 -10.34
N LEU A 49 2.12 -6.16 -9.28
CA LEU A 49 1.73 -6.54 -7.92
C LEU A 49 0.34 -6.01 -7.55
N LEU A 50 0.01 -4.77 -7.92
CA LEU A 50 -1.33 -4.23 -7.72
C LEU A 50 -2.38 -5.02 -8.51
N LEU A 51 -2.06 -5.45 -9.72
CA LEU A 51 -2.97 -6.28 -10.53
C LEU A 51 -3.25 -7.62 -9.84
N LEU A 52 -2.23 -8.25 -9.27
CA LEU A 52 -2.41 -9.50 -8.51
C LEU A 52 -3.33 -9.30 -7.30
N ILE A 53 -3.12 -8.23 -6.53
CA ILE A 53 -3.98 -7.89 -5.38
C ILE A 53 -5.41 -7.61 -5.85
N ALA A 54 -5.58 -6.86 -6.94
CA ALA A 54 -6.88 -6.55 -7.51
C ALA A 54 -7.63 -7.82 -7.97
N LEU A 55 -6.92 -8.77 -8.58
CA LEU A 55 -7.51 -10.05 -8.98
C LEU A 55 -7.92 -10.90 -7.76
N GLN A 56 -7.13 -10.89 -6.68
CA GLN A 56 -7.51 -11.56 -5.43
C GLN A 56 -8.77 -10.93 -4.81
N MET A 57 -8.88 -9.60 -4.82
CA MET A 57 -10.08 -8.88 -4.38
C MET A 57 -11.33 -9.28 -5.16
N LEU A 58 -11.19 -9.37 -6.49
CA LEU A 58 -12.31 -9.71 -7.38
C LEU A 58 -12.74 -11.17 -7.27
N GLN A 59 -11.81 -12.08 -6.92
CA GLN A 59 -12.11 -13.48 -6.68
C GLN A 59 -12.76 -13.73 -5.31
N GLY A 60 -12.74 -12.74 -4.41
CA GLY A 60 -13.20 -12.89 -3.02
C GLY A 60 -12.19 -13.62 -2.14
N ASP A 61 -10.96 -13.81 -2.61
CA ASP A 61 -9.90 -14.54 -1.89
C ASP A 61 -9.16 -13.68 -0.85
N LEU A 62 -9.58 -12.43 -0.64
CA LEU A 62 -8.98 -11.55 0.37
C LEU A 62 -9.50 -11.77 1.79
N ASP A 63 -10.36 -12.77 2.01
CA ASP A 63 -10.74 -13.19 3.36
C ASP A 63 -9.51 -13.84 4.03
N THR A 64 -8.75 -12.97 4.71
CA THR A 64 -7.44 -13.14 5.35
C THR A 64 -6.22 -12.88 4.45
N PRO A 65 -5.40 -11.85 4.77
CA PRO A 65 -4.10 -11.68 4.15
C PRO A 65 -3.19 -12.83 4.63
N VAL A 66 -3.06 -13.90 3.84
CA VAL A 66 -2.09 -15.01 4.04
C VAL A 66 -1.91 -15.32 5.54
N VAL A 67 -2.99 -15.73 6.19
CA VAL A 67 -2.91 -16.45 7.45
C VAL A 67 -2.98 -17.91 7.06
N GLU A 68 -1.83 -18.48 6.69
CA GLU A 68 -1.66 -19.92 6.88
C GLU A 68 -1.93 -20.15 8.37
N GLN A 69 -3.12 -20.73 8.62
CA GLN A 69 -3.52 -21.29 9.89
C GLN A 69 -2.41 -22.26 10.32
N GLU A 70 -2.20 -22.33 11.63
CA GLU A 70 -1.15 -23.14 12.27
C GLU A 70 0.23 -22.49 12.35
N ARG A 71 0.33 -21.38 13.10
CA ARG A 71 1.22 -21.33 14.26
C ARG A 71 0.94 -20.09 15.11
N ASP A 72 0.81 -20.38 16.39
CA ASP A 72 0.72 -19.45 17.49
C ASP A 72 1.66 -18.24 17.36
N ILE A 73 1.13 -17.06 17.72
CA ILE A 73 1.89 -15.90 18.19
C ILE A 73 2.93 -15.37 17.20
N ALA A 74 2.47 -14.64 16.19
CA ALA A 74 3.09 -13.38 15.80
C ALA A 74 2.13 -12.63 14.88
N ILE A 75 1.74 -11.42 15.29
CA ILE A 75 1.17 -10.40 14.41
C ILE A 75 2.05 -10.34 13.16
N THR A 76 1.57 -10.88 12.05
CA THR A 76 2.37 -11.02 10.83
C THR A 76 2.73 -9.60 10.36
N PRO A 77 4.01 -9.33 10.04
CA PRO A 77 4.48 -8.02 9.58
C PRO A 77 4.04 -7.75 8.13
N LEU A 78 2.85 -8.20 7.73
CA LEU A 78 2.30 -8.21 6.37
C LEU A 78 1.19 -7.16 6.13
N ALA A 79 0.48 -6.73 7.18
CA ALA A 79 -0.31 -5.48 7.12
C ALA A 79 0.59 -4.27 6.80
N LEU A 80 1.87 -4.39 7.15
CA LEU A 80 2.89 -3.38 6.98
C LEU A 80 3.30 -3.14 5.51
N PRO A 81 3.69 -4.16 4.72
CA PRO A 81 3.94 -4.01 3.29
C PRO A 81 2.67 -3.75 2.48
N LEU A 82 1.45 -3.98 3.00
CA LEU A 82 0.23 -3.52 2.32
C LEU A 82 0.01 -2.00 2.49
N LEU A 83 0.27 -1.45 3.69
CA LEU A 83 0.21 0.00 3.94
C LEU A 83 1.32 0.74 3.19
N ALA A 84 2.53 0.20 3.21
CA ALA A 84 3.64 0.60 2.32
C ALA A 84 3.64 -0.26 1.05
N GLY A 85 2.44 -0.44 0.45
CA GLY A 85 2.19 -1.24 -0.75
C GLY A 85 3.17 -0.97 -1.88
N PRO A 86 3.37 -1.93 -2.80
CA PRO A 86 4.19 -1.71 -4.00
C PRO A 86 3.68 -0.51 -4.82
N GLY A 87 2.36 -0.28 -4.85
CA GLY A 87 1.76 0.94 -5.43
C GLY A 87 2.15 2.22 -4.67
N THR A 88 2.02 2.21 -3.34
CA THR A 88 2.37 3.35 -2.48
C THR A 88 3.86 3.70 -2.57
N LEU A 89 4.73 2.69 -2.53
CA LEU A 89 6.19 2.85 -2.68
C LEU A 89 6.55 3.44 -4.03
N THR A 90 6.01 2.89 -5.11
CA THR A 90 6.24 3.40 -6.47
C THR A 90 5.80 4.87 -6.58
N THR A 91 4.62 5.20 -6.04
CA THR A 91 4.06 6.56 -6.07
C THR A 91 4.91 7.54 -5.27
N VAL A 92 5.29 7.18 -4.04
CA VAL A 92 6.13 8.02 -3.18
C VAL A 92 7.49 8.27 -3.82
N MET A 93 8.13 7.23 -4.35
CA MET A 93 9.43 7.36 -5.02
C MET A 93 9.35 8.24 -6.25
N LEU A 94 8.26 8.15 -7.01
CA LEU A 94 8.03 8.99 -8.18
C LEU A 94 7.83 10.46 -7.79
N LEU A 95 6.92 10.73 -6.85
CA LEU A 95 6.65 12.08 -6.37
C LEU A 95 7.90 12.70 -5.76
N MET A 96 8.73 11.90 -5.09
CA MET A 96 10.01 12.36 -4.57
C MET A 96 11.00 12.74 -5.68
N ALA A 97 11.04 11.98 -6.78
CA ALA A 97 11.90 12.26 -7.92
C ALA A 97 11.46 13.51 -8.70
N GLU A 98 10.16 13.79 -8.75
CA GLU A 98 9.57 14.94 -9.47
C GLU A 98 9.44 16.20 -8.60
N SER A 99 9.50 16.08 -7.27
CA SER A 99 9.25 17.20 -6.36
C SER A 99 10.45 18.17 -6.28
N PRO A 100 10.21 19.49 -6.29
CA PRO A 100 11.25 20.48 -6.09
C PRO A 100 11.81 20.45 -4.64
N SER A 101 13.12 20.67 -4.50
CA SER A 101 13.79 20.78 -3.19
C SER A 101 13.16 21.93 -2.38
N PRO A 102 12.72 21.70 -1.13
CA PRO A 102 13.20 20.69 -0.17
C PRO A 102 12.31 19.43 -0.04
N HIS A 103 11.50 19.10 -1.04
CA HIS A 103 10.61 17.91 -1.05
C HIS A 103 9.57 17.87 0.09
N VAL A 104 9.33 19.01 0.74
CA VAL A 104 8.42 19.15 1.89
C VAL A 104 7.01 18.70 1.54
N SER A 105 6.56 18.94 0.30
CA SER A 105 5.25 18.52 -0.20
C SER A 105 5.03 17.00 -0.11
N VAL A 106 6.05 16.21 -0.43
CA VAL A 106 5.97 14.74 -0.43
C VAL A 106 5.93 14.22 1.01
N ILE A 107 6.77 14.75 1.89
CA ILE A 107 6.81 14.37 3.31
C ILE A 107 5.46 14.68 3.98
N VAL A 108 4.94 15.90 3.77
CA VAL A 108 3.63 16.29 4.31
C VAL A 108 2.53 15.40 3.74
N GLY A 109 2.59 15.05 2.45
CA GLY A 109 1.67 14.11 1.81
C GLY A 109 1.69 12.72 2.45
N ILE A 110 2.88 12.15 2.69
CA ILE A 110 3.04 10.85 3.37
C ILE A 110 2.42 10.89 4.76
N ILE A 111 2.77 11.90 5.56
CA ILE A 111 2.25 12.03 6.94
C ILE A 111 0.73 12.22 6.95
N ALA A 112 0.21 13.06 6.05
CA ALA A 112 -1.23 13.29 5.94
C ALA A 112 -1.99 12.02 5.51
N ALA A 113 -1.51 11.31 4.48
CA ALA A 113 -2.10 10.06 4.03
C ALA A 113 -2.10 9.00 5.13
N MET A 114 -0.96 8.82 5.81
CA MET A 114 -0.84 7.87 6.91
C MET A 114 -1.68 8.24 8.13
N PHE A 115 -1.88 9.54 8.40
CA PHE A 115 -2.80 10.00 9.44
C PHE A 115 -4.26 9.66 9.09
N VAL A 116 -4.67 9.86 7.83
CA VAL A 116 -6.00 9.46 7.36
C VAL A 116 -6.17 7.95 7.46
N THR A 117 -5.19 7.16 7.03
CA THR A 117 -5.22 5.69 7.14
C THR A 117 -5.33 5.25 8.60
N TRP A 118 -4.56 5.87 9.51
CA TRP A 118 -4.64 5.62 10.94
C TRP A 118 -6.03 5.88 11.51
N LEU A 119 -6.67 6.98 11.09
CA LEU A 119 -8.03 7.33 11.49
C LEU A 119 -9.03 6.28 10.99
N ILE A 120 -8.97 5.91 9.71
CA ILE A 120 -9.83 4.87 9.11
C ILE A 120 -9.71 3.55 9.88
N LEU A 121 -8.50 3.08 10.16
CA LEU A 121 -8.27 1.82 10.88
C LEU A 121 -8.83 1.83 12.31
N ARG A 122 -8.78 3.00 12.97
CA ARG A 122 -9.39 3.18 14.30
C ARG A 122 -10.91 3.13 14.25
N LEU A 123 -11.51 3.71 13.22
CA LEU A 123 -12.95 3.71 13.01
C LEU A 123 -13.47 2.43 12.33
N ALA A 124 -12.60 1.52 11.88
CA ALA A 124 -13.02 0.34 11.12
C ALA A 124 -14.11 -0.49 11.83
N ASN A 125 -14.07 -0.68 13.15
CA ASN A 125 -15.13 -1.37 13.89
C ASN A 125 -16.52 -0.71 13.76
N ASN A 126 -16.58 0.60 13.53
CA ASN A 126 -17.83 1.32 13.29
C ASN A 126 -18.22 1.25 11.81
N ILE A 127 -17.22 1.27 10.91
CA ILE A 127 -17.41 1.14 9.46
C ILE A 127 -18.01 -0.24 9.14
N ASP A 128 -17.45 -1.31 9.70
CA ASP A 128 -17.91 -2.69 9.47
C ASP A 128 -19.37 -2.86 9.90
N LYS A 129 -19.77 -2.23 11.01
CA LYS A 129 -21.16 -2.24 11.51
C LYS A 129 -22.13 -1.49 10.61
N TRP A 130 -21.68 -0.47 9.89
CA TRP A 130 -22.50 0.34 9.00
C TRP A 130 -22.65 -0.30 7.62
N ILE A 131 -21.58 -0.92 7.11
CA ILE A 131 -21.55 -1.54 5.79
C ILE A 131 -22.25 -2.91 5.80
N GLY A 132 -22.01 -3.72 6.84
CA GLY A 132 -22.49 -5.10 6.91
C GLY A 132 -21.77 -6.05 5.94
N ALA A 133 -22.00 -7.36 6.12
CA ALA A 133 -21.27 -8.39 5.39
C ALA A 133 -21.49 -8.34 3.86
N GLU A 134 -22.71 -8.06 3.40
CA GLU A 134 -22.98 -7.96 1.96
C GLU A 134 -22.35 -6.71 1.33
N GLY A 135 -22.34 -5.58 2.05
CA GLY A 135 -21.72 -4.34 1.59
C GLY A 135 -20.20 -4.45 1.48
N GLU A 136 -19.57 -5.22 2.36
CA GLU A 136 -18.12 -5.45 2.36
C GLU A 136 -17.67 -6.16 1.07
N VAL A 137 -18.43 -7.16 0.62
CA VAL A 137 -18.16 -7.87 -0.63
C VAL A 137 -18.28 -6.92 -1.83
N ILE A 138 -19.35 -6.13 -1.90
CA ILE A 138 -19.58 -5.19 -3.01
C ILE A 138 -18.47 -4.13 -3.05
N ILE A 139 -18.12 -3.56 -1.90
CA ILE A 139 -17.07 -2.52 -1.82
C ILE A 139 -15.72 -3.11 -2.17
N THR A 140 -15.39 -4.31 -1.69
CA THR A 140 -14.12 -4.97 -2.02
C THR A 140 -14.02 -5.26 -3.51
N GLN A 141 -15.09 -5.72 -4.16
CA GLN A 141 -15.11 -5.92 -5.61
C GLN A 141 -14.97 -4.60 -6.39
N LEU A 142 -15.64 -3.54 -5.94
CA LEU A 142 -15.52 -2.22 -6.56
C LEU A 142 -14.07 -1.68 -6.45
N LEU A 143 -13.48 -1.78 -5.26
CA LEU A 143 -12.10 -1.39 -5.02
C LEU A 143 -11.12 -2.26 -5.80
N GLY A 144 -11.39 -3.56 -5.92
CA GLY A 144 -10.60 -4.48 -6.75
C GLY A 144 -10.62 -4.07 -8.22
N PHE A 145 -11.79 -3.72 -8.75
CA PHE A 145 -11.90 -3.20 -10.12
C PHE A 145 -11.13 -1.88 -10.32
N LEU A 146 -11.24 -0.94 -9.38
CA LEU A 146 -10.48 0.32 -9.42
C LEU A 146 -8.97 0.09 -9.30
N LEU A 147 -8.55 -0.85 -8.44
CA LEU A 147 -7.15 -1.20 -8.24
C LEU A 147 -6.57 -1.86 -9.50
N ALA A 148 -7.34 -2.71 -10.19
CA ALA A 148 -6.94 -3.28 -11.48
C ALA A 148 -6.73 -2.18 -12.54
N ALA A 149 -7.61 -1.19 -12.59
CA ALA A 149 -7.45 -0.05 -13.50
C ALA A 149 -6.17 0.75 -13.19
N LEU A 150 -5.91 1.06 -11.91
CA LEU A 150 -4.69 1.72 -11.47
C LEU A 150 -3.43 0.90 -11.79
N ALA A 151 -3.50 -0.41 -11.59
CA ALA A 151 -2.42 -1.35 -11.90
C ALA A 151 -2.04 -1.30 -13.39
N VAL A 152 -3.04 -1.36 -14.28
CA VAL A 152 -2.84 -1.23 -15.72
C VAL A 152 -2.28 0.15 -16.08
N GLN A 153 -2.78 1.22 -15.46
CA GLN A 153 -2.27 2.57 -15.71
C GLN A 153 -0.78 2.68 -15.35
N ILE A 154 -0.40 2.37 -14.10
CA ILE A 154 0.98 2.45 -13.62
C ILE A 154 1.90 1.53 -14.45
N GLY A 155 1.44 0.32 -14.75
CA GLY A 155 2.17 -0.62 -15.60
C GLY A 155 2.38 -0.09 -17.01
N SER A 156 1.36 0.52 -17.62
CA SER A 156 1.44 1.09 -18.97
C SER A 156 2.38 2.30 -19.05
N GLU A 157 2.39 3.15 -18.02
CA GLU A 157 3.33 4.27 -17.89
C GLU A 157 4.76 3.78 -17.69
N GLY A 158 4.94 2.68 -16.94
CA GLY A 158 6.21 1.99 -16.81
C GLY A 158 6.71 1.43 -18.14
N ILE A 159 5.87 0.69 -18.86
CA ILE A 159 6.21 0.13 -20.19
C ILE A 159 6.59 1.26 -21.16
N LYS A 160 5.82 2.35 -21.21
CA LYS A 160 6.17 3.50 -22.03
C LYS A 160 7.55 4.04 -21.69
N GLY A 161 7.86 4.23 -20.41
CA GLY A 161 9.18 4.70 -19.98
C GLY A 161 10.34 3.70 -20.15
N LEU A 162 10.07 2.44 -20.52
CA LEU A 162 11.11 1.46 -20.87
C LEU A 162 11.49 1.54 -22.36
N PHE A 163 10.56 1.92 -23.23
CA PHE A 163 10.74 1.89 -24.69
C PHE A 163 10.83 3.28 -25.34
N PHE A 164 10.45 4.34 -24.62
CA PHE A 164 10.46 5.74 -25.06
C PHE A 164 11.19 6.61 -24.02
#